data_AF-A0A3N1TGV0-F1
#
_entry.id   AF-A0A3N1TGV0-F1
#
_cell.length_a   1.000
_cell.length_b   1.000
_cell.length_c   1.000
_cell.angle_alpha   90.00
_cell.angle_beta   90.00
_cell.angle_gamma   90.00
#
_symmetry.space_group_name_H-M   'P 1'
#
loop_
_entity.id
_entity.type
_entity.pdbx_description
1 polymer ?
#
loop_
_entity_poly.entity_id
_entity_poly.type
_entity_poly.pdbx_seq_one_letter_code
_entity_poly.pdbx_strand_id
1 'polypeptide(L)'
;MLSAVVEDAGVKLKTRRWAAQTLMSFGPEYVAEVGAALRSVLSGEGVNLPEYEWELSTLYGLGPAYAAEVSAMLSAVVEDAGVKLKTRRWAAQTLMSFGPEYVAEVGAALRSVLSGEGVNLPEYEWELSTLYGLGPAYAAEVSAMLSAVVEDAGVKLKTRRWAAQTLMSFGPEYVAEVGAALRSVLSGEGVNLPEYEWELSTLYGLGPAYAAEVSAMLSAVVEDAGVKLKTRRWAAQTLMSFGPEYVAEVGAALRSVLSGEGVNLPEYEWELSTLYGLGPAYAAEVSAMLSAVVEDAGVKLKTRRWAAQTLMSFGPEYVAEVGAALREAQK
;
A
#
# COMPACT_ATOMS: atom_id res chain seq x y z
N MET A 1 -22.57 54.66 -11.02
CA MET A 1 -22.53 54.26 -9.59
C MET A 1 -21.99 52.84 -9.44
N LEU A 2 -22.54 51.84 -10.13
CA LEU A 2 -22.04 50.46 -10.07
C LEU A 2 -20.59 50.31 -10.57
N SER A 3 -20.19 51.07 -11.59
CA SER A 3 -18.81 51.16 -12.07
C SER A 3 -17.81 51.50 -10.98
N ALA A 4 -18.07 52.59 -10.26
CA ALA A 4 -17.23 53.01 -9.13
C ALA A 4 -17.20 51.96 -8.01
N VAL A 5 -18.30 51.24 -7.77
CA VAL A 5 -18.36 50.16 -6.76
C VAL A 5 -17.49 48.98 -7.15
N VAL A 6 -17.41 48.65 -8.45
CA VAL A 6 -16.61 47.53 -8.97
C VAL A 6 -15.10 47.82 -8.87
N GLU A 7 -14.69 49.06 -9.10
CA GLU A 7 -13.28 49.49 -9.08
C GLU A 7 -12.74 49.80 -7.67
N ASP A 8 -13.61 50.17 -6.72
CA ASP A 8 -13.19 50.59 -5.38
C ASP A 8 -12.69 49.41 -4.52
N ALA A 9 -11.37 49.36 -4.29
CA ALA A 9 -10.71 48.37 -3.46
C ALA A 9 -11.13 48.42 -1.98
N GLY A 10 -11.68 49.54 -1.51
CA GLY A 10 -12.24 49.70 -0.16
C GLY A 10 -13.61 49.04 0.01
N VAL A 11 -14.28 48.66 -1.08
CA VAL A 11 -15.56 47.95 -1.04
C VAL A 11 -15.35 46.46 -0.82
N LYS A 12 -16.18 45.85 0.05
CA LYS A 12 -16.15 44.42 0.31
C LYS A 12 -16.30 43.61 -0.98
N LEU A 13 -15.47 42.56 -1.13
CA LEU A 13 -15.42 41.72 -2.33
C LEU A 13 -16.81 41.23 -2.79
N LYS A 14 -17.66 40.76 -1.87
CA LYS A 14 -19.04 40.33 -2.18
C LYS A 14 -19.87 41.41 -2.87
N THR A 15 -19.74 42.67 -2.45
CA THR A 15 -20.45 43.81 -3.04
C THR A 15 -19.90 44.15 -4.42
N ARG A 16 -18.58 44.03 -4.61
CA ARG A 16 -17.93 44.20 -5.91
C ARG A 16 -18.37 43.12 -6.91
N ARG A 17 -18.42 41.85 -6.47
CA ARG A 17 -18.93 40.72 -7.28
C ARG A 17 -20.37 40.96 -7.75
N TRP A 18 -21.25 41.38 -6.84
CA TRP A 18 -22.63 41.73 -7.18
C TRP A 18 -22.73 42.87 -8.20
N ALA A 19 -21.94 43.94 -8.00
CA ALA A 19 -21.91 45.07 -8.93
C ALA A 19 -21.39 44.65 -10.32
N ALA A 20 -20.35 43.81 -10.40
CA ALA A 20 -19.82 43.27 -11.65
C ALA A 20 -20.86 42.43 -12.39
N GLN A 21 -21.54 41.51 -11.69
CA GLN A 21 -22.66 40.73 -12.25
C GLN A 21 -23.78 41.63 -12.80
N THR A 22 -24.13 42.66 -12.05
CA THR A 22 -25.19 43.59 -12.44
C THR A 22 -24.78 44.37 -13.69
N LEU A 23 -23.54 44.87 -13.76
CA LEU A 23 -23.01 45.56 -14.94
C LEU A 23 -23.01 44.67 -16.18
N MET A 24 -22.51 43.43 -16.07
CA MET A 24 -22.54 42.47 -17.18
C MET A 24 -23.97 42.16 -17.67
N SER A 25 -24.97 42.21 -16.78
CA SER A 25 -26.37 42.01 -17.16
C SER A 25 -26.97 43.16 -17.97
N PHE A 26 -26.36 44.35 -17.93
CA PHE A 26 -26.84 45.51 -18.70
C PHE A 26 -26.37 45.52 -20.15
N GLY A 27 -25.27 44.83 -20.49
CA GLY A 27 -24.85 44.68 -21.87
C GLY A 27 -23.34 44.50 -22.05
N PRO A 28 -22.91 44.14 -23.28
CA PRO A 28 -21.50 43.89 -23.62
C PRO A 28 -20.60 45.13 -23.49
N GLU A 29 -21.17 46.34 -23.50
CA GLU A 29 -20.42 47.60 -23.32
C GLU A 29 -19.70 47.70 -21.97
N TYR A 30 -20.16 46.97 -20.95
CA TYR A 30 -19.54 46.94 -19.61
C TYR A 30 -18.46 45.85 -19.46
N VAL A 31 -18.24 44.99 -20.47
CA VAL A 31 -17.27 43.89 -20.39
C VAL A 31 -15.85 44.40 -20.14
N ALA A 32 -15.45 45.46 -20.84
CA ALA A 32 -14.10 46.02 -20.70
C ALA A 32 -13.86 46.60 -19.30
N GLU A 33 -14.89 47.26 -18.74
CA GLU A 33 -14.87 47.87 -17.41
C GLU A 33 -14.80 46.80 -16.31
N VAL A 34 -15.67 45.79 -16.39
CA VAL A 34 -15.67 44.67 -15.44
C VAL A 34 -14.35 43.90 -15.53
N GLY A 35 -13.84 43.66 -16.74
CA GLY A 35 -12.55 42.99 -16.94
C GLY A 35 -11.37 43.74 -16.33
N ALA A 36 -11.31 45.07 -16.49
CA ALA A 36 -10.27 45.91 -15.89
C ALA A 36 -10.31 45.87 -14.35
N ALA A 37 -11.50 45.90 -13.77
CA ALA A 37 -11.66 45.84 -12.32
C ALA A 37 -11.32 44.47 -11.74
N LEU A 38 -11.71 43.37 -12.39
CA LEU A 38 -11.33 42.01 -11.99
C LEU A 38 -9.81 41.82 -12.08
N ARG A 39 -9.17 42.29 -13.15
CA ARG A 39 -7.70 42.27 -13.29
C ARG A 39 -7.02 43.00 -12.14
N SER A 40 -7.52 44.17 -11.76
CA SER A 40 -6.98 44.94 -10.63
C SER A 40 -7.03 44.16 -9.32
N VAL A 41 -8.09 43.38 -9.08
CA VAL A 41 -8.18 42.49 -7.91
C VAL A 41 -7.16 41.37 -7.95
N LEU A 42 -6.96 40.76 -9.12
CA LEU A 42 -6.09 39.60 -9.30
C LEU A 42 -4.59 39.95 -9.34
N SER A 43 -4.25 41.20 -9.62
CA SER A 43 -2.86 41.66 -9.76
C SER A 43 -2.25 42.23 -8.47
N GLY A 44 -2.99 42.16 -7.34
CA GLY A 44 -2.51 42.65 -6.06
C GLY A 44 -1.30 41.87 -5.52
N GLU A 45 -0.37 42.56 -4.87
CA GLU A 45 0.75 41.91 -4.19
C GLU A 45 0.22 40.99 -3.07
N GLY A 46 0.68 39.74 -3.04
CA GLY A 46 0.27 38.75 -2.04
C GLY A 46 -1.14 38.14 -2.26
N VAL A 47 -1.75 38.33 -3.43
CA VAL A 47 -3.05 37.72 -3.75
C VAL A 47 -2.97 36.19 -3.64
N ASN A 48 -3.85 35.63 -2.82
CA ASN A 48 -4.09 34.19 -2.76
C ASN A 48 -5.14 33.82 -3.81
N LEU A 49 -4.70 33.53 -5.04
CA LEU A 49 -5.59 33.24 -6.18
C LEU A 49 -6.74 32.25 -5.89
N PRO A 50 -6.54 31.17 -5.11
CA PRO A 50 -7.64 30.31 -4.65
C PRO A 50 -8.84 31.02 -4.00
N GLU A 51 -8.65 32.17 -3.33
CA GLU A 51 -9.74 32.94 -2.72
C GLU A 51 -10.55 33.76 -3.74
N TYR A 52 -10.01 33.93 -4.95
CA TYR A 52 -10.54 34.74 -6.04
C TYR A 52 -10.97 33.89 -7.25
N GLU A 53 -11.35 32.64 -7.01
CA GLU A 53 -11.82 31.70 -8.04
C GLU A 53 -12.99 32.26 -8.87
N TRP A 54 -13.91 32.99 -8.23
CA TRP A 54 -15.02 33.63 -8.93
C TRP A 54 -14.54 34.71 -9.89
N GLU A 55 -13.60 35.56 -9.45
CA GLU A 55 -13.03 36.62 -10.27
C GLU A 55 -12.27 36.05 -11.48
N LEU A 56 -11.48 35.00 -11.28
CA LEU A 56 -10.75 34.30 -12.36
C LEU A 56 -11.71 33.69 -13.38
N SER A 57 -12.69 32.93 -12.91
CA SER A 57 -13.67 32.28 -13.79
C SER A 57 -14.51 33.31 -14.55
N THR A 58 -14.90 34.40 -13.88
CA THR A 58 -15.63 35.49 -14.52
C THR A 58 -14.77 36.17 -15.57
N LEU A 59 -13.52 36.54 -15.23
CA LEU A 59 -12.59 37.17 -16.15
C LEU A 59 -12.32 36.28 -17.37
N TYR A 60 -12.09 34.97 -17.17
CA TYR A 60 -11.93 34.00 -18.25
C TYR A 60 -13.14 33.99 -19.20
N GLY A 61 -14.36 34.05 -18.66
CA GLY A 61 -15.60 34.06 -19.43
C GLY A 61 -15.92 35.35 -20.18
N LEU A 62 -15.19 36.45 -19.94
CA LEU A 62 -15.44 37.74 -20.60
C LEU A 62 -14.99 37.79 -22.06
N GLY A 63 -14.13 36.86 -22.49
CA GLY A 63 -13.76 36.71 -23.88
C GLY A 63 -12.32 36.23 -24.09
N PRO A 64 -11.93 35.94 -25.35
CA PRO A 64 -10.67 35.26 -25.66
C PRO A 64 -9.41 35.95 -25.14
N ALA A 65 -9.38 37.29 -25.15
CA ALA A 65 -8.24 38.05 -24.64
C ALA A 65 -8.06 37.89 -23.12
N TYR A 66 -9.16 37.89 -22.36
CA TYR A 66 -9.14 37.70 -20.92
C TYR A 66 -8.91 36.24 -20.55
N ALA A 67 -9.44 35.30 -21.34
CA ALA A 67 -9.15 33.88 -21.21
C ALA A 67 -7.64 33.61 -21.32
N ALA A 68 -6.98 34.15 -22.35
CA ALA A 68 -5.53 34.01 -22.52
C ALA A 68 -4.73 34.60 -21.35
N GLU A 69 -5.17 35.73 -20.80
CA GLU A 69 -4.54 36.37 -19.64
C GLU A 69 -4.66 35.52 -18.36
N VAL A 70 -5.88 35.04 -18.07
CA VAL A 70 -6.15 34.21 -16.89
C VAL A 70 -5.38 32.90 -16.99
N SER A 71 -5.36 32.27 -18.17
CA SER A 71 -4.59 31.05 -18.38
C SER A 71 -3.11 31.28 -18.15
N ALA A 72 -2.52 32.33 -18.75
CA ALA A 72 -1.12 32.66 -18.53
C ALA A 72 -0.76 32.91 -17.06
N MET A 73 -1.68 33.52 -16.29
CA MET A 73 -1.50 33.70 -14.85
C MET A 73 -1.48 32.36 -14.10
N LEU A 74 -2.41 31.45 -14.40
CA LEU A 74 -2.43 30.12 -13.78
C LEU A 74 -1.25 29.26 -14.22
N SER A 75 -0.82 29.36 -15.48
CA SER A 75 0.38 28.69 -16.02
C SER A 75 1.62 29.07 -15.21
N ALA A 76 1.82 30.38 -14.98
CA ALA A 76 2.92 30.88 -14.18
C ALA A 76 2.89 30.33 -12.73
N VAL A 77 1.71 30.21 -12.13
CA VAL A 77 1.53 29.62 -10.79
C VAL A 77 1.87 28.13 -10.79
N VAL A 78 1.48 27.40 -11.82
CA VAL A 78 1.76 25.96 -11.96
C VAL A 78 3.26 25.71 -12.10
N GLU A 79 3.97 26.54 -12.86
CA GLU A 79 5.41 26.42 -13.13
C GLU A 79 6.31 26.92 -11.99
N ASP A 80 5.84 27.87 -11.16
CA ASP A 80 6.64 28.46 -10.09
C ASP A 80 6.89 27.50 -8.92
N ALA A 81 8.11 26.98 -8.83
CA ALA A 81 8.55 26.10 -7.75
C ALA A 81 8.56 26.77 -6.35
N GLY A 82 8.57 28.11 -6.29
CA GLY A 82 8.44 28.88 -5.05
C GLY A 82 7.02 28.95 -4.51
N VAL A 83 6.01 28.66 -5.34
CA VAL A 83 4.61 28.60 -4.92
C VAL A 83 4.35 27.30 -4.15
N LYS A 84 3.58 27.39 -3.06
CA LYS A 84 3.16 26.23 -2.27
C LYS A 84 2.47 25.19 -3.15
N LEU A 85 2.85 23.93 -2.98
CA LEU A 85 2.32 22.80 -3.76
C LEU A 85 0.79 22.81 -3.87
N LYS A 86 0.07 23.03 -2.75
CA LYS A 86 -1.40 23.12 -2.74
C LYS A 86 -1.96 24.16 -3.72
N THR A 87 -1.33 25.34 -3.83
CA THR A 87 -1.75 26.40 -4.74
C THR A 87 -1.45 26.03 -6.19
N ARG A 88 -0.31 25.38 -6.45
CA ARG A 88 0.04 24.85 -7.78
C ARG A 88 -0.95 23.79 -8.24
N ARG A 89 -1.33 22.85 -7.36
CA ARG A 89 -2.36 21.82 -7.62
C ARG A 89 -3.69 22.46 -8.01
N TRP A 90 -4.13 23.45 -7.23
CA TRP A 90 -5.36 24.18 -7.54
C TRP A 90 -5.29 24.87 -8.90
N ALA A 91 -4.20 25.57 -9.23
CA ALA A 91 -4.05 26.25 -10.51
C ALA A 91 -4.07 25.27 -11.69
N ALA A 92 -3.41 24.12 -11.57
CA ALA A 92 -3.46 23.05 -12.56
C ALA A 92 -4.88 22.50 -12.76
N GLN A 93 -5.63 22.28 -11.67
CA GLN A 93 -7.03 21.86 -11.74
C GLN A 93 -7.91 22.90 -12.44
N THR A 94 -7.73 24.19 -12.13
CA THR A 94 -8.46 25.28 -12.75
C THR A 94 -8.15 25.36 -14.25
N LEU A 95 -6.88 25.27 -14.65
CA LEU A 95 -6.49 25.22 -16.08
C LEU A 95 -7.14 24.04 -16.81
N MET A 96 -7.08 22.83 -16.26
CA MET A 96 -7.74 21.67 -16.87
C MET A 96 -9.26 21.83 -16.98
N SER A 97 -9.89 22.57 -16.05
CA SER A 97 -11.33 22.86 -16.10
C SER A 97 -11.71 23.83 -17.21
N PHE A 98 -10.77 24.65 -17.68
CA PHE A 98 -10.98 25.62 -18.75
C PHE A 98 -10.97 24.99 -20.14
N GLY A 99 -10.26 23.87 -20.33
CA GLY A 99 -10.31 23.14 -21.58
C GLY A 99 -9.18 22.12 -21.77
N PRO A 100 -9.34 21.19 -22.74
CA PRO A 100 -8.34 20.17 -23.06
C PRO A 100 -7.04 20.74 -23.61
N GLU A 101 -7.02 21.96 -24.12
CA GLU A 101 -5.82 22.63 -24.64
C GLU A 101 -4.71 22.81 -23.58
N TYR A 102 -5.07 22.85 -22.29
CA TYR A 102 -4.12 23.00 -21.19
C TYR A 102 -3.54 21.68 -20.68
N VAL A 103 -4.02 20.52 -21.19
CA VAL A 103 -3.56 19.19 -20.74
C VAL A 103 -2.06 19.01 -20.98
N ALA A 104 -1.55 19.47 -22.13
CA ALA A 104 -0.13 19.33 -22.45
C ALA A 104 0.76 20.17 -21.50
N GLU A 105 0.33 21.38 -21.19
CA GLU A 105 1.03 22.31 -20.31
C GLU A 105 1.03 21.80 -18.85
N VAL A 106 -0.15 21.43 -18.34
CA VAL A 106 -0.27 20.85 -16.99
C VAL A 106 0.54 19.57 -16.88
N GLY A 107 0.50 18.70 -17.89
CA GLY A 107 1.30 17.47 -17.92
C GLY A 107 2.80 17.74 -17.85
N ALA A 108 3.30 18.74 -18.58
CA ALA A 108 4.70 19.14 -18.54
C ALA A 108 5.12 19.66 -17.15
N ALA A 109 4.28 20.46 -16.51
CA ALA A 109 4.56 20.98 -15.18
C ALA A 109 4.54 19.88 -14.10
N LEU A 110 3.57 18.96 -14.14
CA LEU A 110 3.51 17.81 -13.22
C LEU A 110 4.74 16.92 -13.40
N ARG A 111 5.16 16.64 -14.65
CA ARG A 111 6.39 15.91 -14.94
C ARG A 111 7.62 16.60 -14.33
N SER A 112 7.71 17.92 -14.45
CA SER A 112 8.83 18.68 -13.86
C SER A 112 8.88 18.54 -12.33
N VAL A 113 7.73 18.45 -11.66
CA VAL A 113 7.67 18.23 -10.21
C VAL A 113 8.13 16.82 -9.85
N LEU A 114 7.73 15.82 -10.63
CA LEU A 114 8.01 14.41 -10.36
C LEU A 114 9.43 13.96 -10.73
N SER A 115 10.13 14.72 -11.58
CA SER A 115 11.49 14.41 -12.04
C SER A 115 12.60 15.09 -11.24
N GLY A 116 12.26 15.82 -10.17
CA GLY A 116 13.24 16.46 -9.30
C GLY A 116 14.15 15.45 -8.60
N GLU A 117 15.42 15.82 -8.41
CA GLU A 117 16.36 15.01 -7.63
C GLU A 117 15.87 14.88 -6.18
N GLY A 118 15.85 13.66 -5.64
CA GLY A 118 15.41 13.38 -4.27
C GLY A 118 13.90 13.45 -4.04
N VAL A 119 13.08 13.50 -5.10
CA VAL A 119 11.62 13.47 -4.98
C VAL A 119 11.17 12.22 -4.23
N ASN A 120 10.42 12.43 -3.15
CA ASN A 120 9.71 11.36 -2.45
C ASN A 120 8.34 11.18 -3.11
N LEU A 121 8.24 10.32 -4.13
CA LEU A 121 7.01 10.11 -4.92
C LEU A 121 5.72 9.92 -4.08
N PRO A 122 5.73 9.20 -2.93
CA PRO A 122 4.59 9.17 -2.02
C PRO A 122 4.01 10.53 -1.59
N GLU A 123 4.82 11.60 -1.50
CA GLU A 123 4.36 12.95 -1.14
C GLU A 123 3.63 13.66 -2.31
N TYR A 124 3.85 13.15 -3.54
CA TYR A 124 3.34 13.68 -4.80
C TYR A 124 2.29 12.75 -5.45
N GLU A 125 1.56 12.00 -4.62
CA GLU A 125 0.50 11.08 -5.07
C GLU A 125 -0.53 11.78 -5.97
N TRP A 126 -0.94 13.00 -5.61
CA TRP A 126 -1.89 13.76 -6.41
C TRP A 126 -1.34 14.09 -7.81
N GLU A 127 -0.08 14.52 -7.90
CA GLU A 127 0.58 14.83 -9.17
C GLU A 127 0.70 13.58 -10.05
N LEU A 128 1.07 12.44 -9.46
CA LEU A 128 1.16 11.16 -10.17
C LEU A 128 -0.20 10.69 -10.70
N SER A 129 -1.22 10.66 -9.85
CA SER A 129 -2.57 10.24 -10.28
C SER A 129 -3.16 11.21 -11.31
N THR A 130 -2.91 12.51 -11.16
CA THR A 130 -3.36 13.51 -12.13
C THR A 130 -2.65 13.31 -13.46
N LEU A 131 -1.32 13.20 -13.46
CA LEU A 131 -0.52 12.97 -14.66
C LEU A 131 -0.95 11.67 -15.37
N TYR A 132 -1.15 10.58 -14.63
CA TYR A 132 -1.68 9.32 -15.16
C TYR A 132 -3.03 9.52 -15.87
N GLY A 133 -3.92 10.31 -15.28
CA GLY A 133 -5.26 10.61 -15.81
C GLY A 133 -5.28 11.53 -17.05
N LEU A 134 -4.19 12.21 -17.40
CA LEU A 134 -4.15 13.13 -18.54
C LEU A 134 -4.18 12.44 -19.90
N GLY A 135 -3.92 11.13 -19.96
CA GLY A 135 -4.06 10.33 -21.17
C GLY A 135 -3.01 9.23 -21.31
N PRO A 136 -3.12 8.38 -22.34
CA PRO A 136 -2.33 7.15 -22.46
C PRO A 136 -0.81 7.35 -22.46
N ALA A 137 -0.33 8.45 -23.06
CA ALA A 137 1.10 8.75 -23.09
C ALA A 137 1.67 9.06 -21.70
N TYR A 138 0.92 9.81 -20.88
CA TYR A 138 1.30 10.13 -19.51
C TYR A 138 1.08 8.95 -18.57
N ALA A 139 0.03 8.17 -18.79
CA ALA A 139 -0.18 6.91 -18.07
C ALA A 139 1.02 5.96 -18.24
N ALA A 140 1.49 5.76 -19.46
CA ALA A 140 2.67 4.94 -19.73
C ALA A 140 3.94 5.47 -19.04
N GLU A 141 4.14 6.79 -19.01
CA GLU A 141 5.27 7.42 -18.32
C GLU A 141 5.21 7.22 -16.80
N VAL A 142 4.06 7.50 -16.19
CA VAL A 142 3.85 7.34 -14.74
C VAL A 142 4.03 5.89 -14.34
N SER A 143 3.48 4.95 -15.11
CA SER A 143 3.65 3.53 -14.84
C SER A 143 5.12 3.12 -14.93
N ALA A 144 5.83 3.53 -15.98
CA ALA A 144 7.27 3.25 -16.09
C ALA A 144 8.08 3.80 -14.91
N MET A 145 7.74 4.99 -14.41
CA MET A 145 8.37 5.59 -13.23
C MET A 145 8.11 4.74 -11.98
N LEU A 146 6.87 4.32 -11.73
CA LEU A 146 6.54 3.48 -10.58
C LEU A 146 7.18 2.10 -10.69
N SER A 147 7.22 1.51 -11.88
CA SER A 147 7.86 0.21 -12.11
C SER A 147 9.35 0.24 -11.78
N ALA A 148 10.06 1.29 -12.22
CA ALA A 148 11.45 1.50 -11.86
C ALA A 148 11.64 1.57 -10.33
N VAL A 149 10.71 2.22 -9.62
CA VAL A 149 10.73 2.30 -8.15
C VAL A 149 10.48 0.93 -7.51
N VAL A 150 9.58 0.11 -8.06
CA VAL A 150 9.33 -1.24 -7.56
C VAL A 150 10.58 -2.12 -7.76
N GLU A 151 11.27 -2.02 -8.88
CA GLU A 151 12.44 -2.84 -9.22
C GLU A 151 13.74 -2.41 -8.53
N ASP A 152 13.89 -1.13 -8.16
CA ASP A 152 15.11 -0.60 -7.57
C ASP A 152 15.34 -1.11 -6.12
N ALA A 153 16.33 -1.99 -5.95
CA ALA A 153 16.74 -2.52 -4.66
C ALA A 153 17.34 -1.48 -3.70
N GLY A 154 17.80 -0.33 -4.22
CA GLY A 154 18.28 0.80 -3.43
C GLY A 154 17.17 1.64 -2.81
N VAL A 155 15.93 1.52 -3.32
CA VAL A 155 14.76 2.20 -2.76
C VAL A 155 14.28 1.50 -1.49
N LYS A 156 13.91 2.28 -0.47
CA LYS A 156 13.36 1.76 0.79
C LYS A 156 12.13 0.89 0.52
N LEU A 157 12.06 -0.26 1.19
CA LEU A 157 10.98 -1.24 1.03
C LEU A 157 9.59 -0.60 1.08
N LYS A 158 9.32 0.27 2.06
CA LYS A 158 8.04 1.00 2.18
C LYS A 158 7.65 1.77 0.91
N THR A 159 8.60 2.42 0.24
CA THR A 159 8.35 3.19 -0.99
C THR A 159 8.08 2.25 -2.17
N ARG A 160 8.80 1.13 -2.24
CA ARG A 160 8.56 0.08 -3.25
C ARG A 160 7.17 -0.53 -3.12
N ARG A 161 6.73 -0.82 -1.88
CA ARG A 161 5.38 -1.30 -1.57
C ARG A 161 4.32 -0.33 -2.04
N TRP A 162 4.49 0.95 -1.71
CA TRP A 162 3.57 2.00 -2.15
C TRP A 162 3.50 2.06 -3.68
N ALA A 163 4.64 2.05 -4.38
CA ALA A 163 4.65 2.08 -5.85
C ALA A 163 3.94 0.88 -6.49
N ALA A 164 4.14 -0.32 -5.95
CA ALA A 164 3.44 -1.53 -6.39
C ALA A 164 1.93 -1.43 -6.16
N GLN A 165 1.49 -0.90 -5.00
CA GLN A 165 0.07 -0.66 -4.72
C GLN A 165 -0.54 0.36 -5.68
N THR A 166 0.18 1.45 -5.96
CA THR A 166 -0.27 2.48 -6.90
C THR A 166 -0.40 1.91 -8.31
N LEU A 167 0.57 1.12 -8.80
CA LEU A 167 0.48 0.43 -10.08
C LEU A 167 -0.74 -0.50 -10.15
N MET A 168 -0.96 -1.33 -9.14
CA MET A 168 -2.15 -2.20 -9.10
C MET A 168 -3.46 -1.40 -9.07
N SER A 169 -3.47 -0.21 -8.47
CA SER A 169 -4.65 0.67 -8.45
C SER A 169 -4.96 1.29 -9.81
N PHE A 170 -3.97 1.40 -10.70
CA PHE A 170 -4.12 1.94 -12.04
C PHE A 170 -4.77 0.96 -13.02
N GLY A 171 -4.60 -0.35 -12.81
CA GLY A 171 -5.30 -1.35 -13.60
C GLY A 171 -4.74 -2.77 -13.48
N PRO A 172 -5.51 -3.78 -13.89
CA PRO A 172 -5.10 -5.18 -13.85
C PRO A 172 -3.94 -5.51 -14.80
N GLU A 173 -3.67 -4.68 -15.81
CA GLU A 173 -2.55 -4.84 -16.74
C GLU A 173 -1.17 -4.83 -16.04
N TYR A 174 -1.06 -4.19 -14.87
CA TYR A 174 0.18 -4.11 -14.11
C TYR A 174 0.40 -5.32 -13.17
N VAL A 175 -0.56 -6.24 -13.06
CA VAL A 175 -0.45 -7.41 -12.17
C VAL A 175 0.75 -8.29 -12.53
N ALA A 176 0.99 -8.51 -13.83
CA ALA A 176 2.11 -9.35 -14.27
C ALA A 176 3.47 -8.71 -13.92
N GLU A 177 3.59 -7.40 -14.12
CA GLU A 177 4.79 -6.62 -13.85
C GLU A 177 5.08 -6.53 -12.35
N VAL A 178 4.07 -6.16 -11.55
CA VAL A 178 4.18 -6.12 -10.09
C VAL A 178 4.53 -7.51 -9.55
N GLY A 179 3.89 -8.57 -10.06
CA GLY A 179 4.21 -9.94 -9.67
C GLY A 179 5.65 -10.35 -9.97
N ALA A 180 6.18 -10.00 -11.15
CA ALA A 180 7.58 -10.24 -11.50
C ALA A 180 8.55 -9.51 -10.57
N ALA A 181 8.27 -8.25 -10.24
CA ALA A 181 9.12 -7.47 -9.35
C ALA A 181 9.08 -7.98 -7.90
N LEU A 182 7.90 -8.34 -7.37
CA LEU A 182 7.77 -8.97 -6.05
C LEU A 182 8.49 -10.32 -5.98
N ARG A 183 8.38 -11.15 -7.03
CA ARG A 183 9.16 -12.39 -7.14
C ARG A 183 10.66 -12.13 -7.06
N SER A 184 11.15 -11.12 -7.79
CA SER A 184 12.58 -10.76 -7.76
C SER A 184 13.04 -10.36 -6.36
N VAL A 185 12.19 -9.68 -5.59
CA VAL A 185 12.48 -9.33 -4.18
C VAL A 185 12.57 -10.57 -3.30
N LEU A 186 11.62 -11.48 -3.45
CA LEU A 186 11.51 -12.68 -2.62
C LEU A 186 12.55 -13.76 -2.97
N SER A 187 13.16 -13.68 -4.15
CA SER A 187 14.17 -14.64 -4.64
C SER A 187 15.62 -14.22 -4.34
N GLY A 188 15.84 -13.10 -3.65
CA GLY A 188 17.16 -12.61 -3.30
C GLY A 188 17.93 -13.56 -2.35
N GLU A 189 19.24 -13.65 -2.51
CA GLU A 189 20.08 -14.42 -1.59
C GLU A 189 19.99 -13.82 -0.16
N GLY A 190 19.76 -14.67 0.83
CA GLY A 190 19.66 -14.24 2.24
C GLY A 190 18.36 -13.55 2.62
N VAL A 191 17.32 -13.59 1.77
CA VAL A 191 15.99 -13.04 2.10
C VAL A 191 15.43 -13.69 3.37
N ASN A 192 15.10 -12.85 4.35
CA ASN A 192 14.35 -13.25 5.53
C ASN A 192 12.86 -13.08 5.24
N LEU A 193 12.19 -14.12 4.74
CA LEU A 193 10.78 -14.06 4.31
C LEU A 193 9.81 -13.41 5.32
N PRO A 194 9.94 -13.61 6.65
CA PRO A 194 9.17 -12.85 7.65
C PRO A 194 9.23 -11.32 7.51
N GLU A 195 10.34 -10.73 7.05
CA GLU A 195 10.46 -9.29 6.82
C GLU A 195 9.70 -8.83 5.56
N TYR A 196 9.42 -9.76 4.65
CA TYR A 196 8.75 -9.57 3.36
C TYR A 196 7.33 -10.14 3.33
N GLU A 197 6.67 -10.23 4.49
CA GLU A 197 5.30 -10.75 4.63
C GLU A 197 4.30 -10.04 3.70
N TRP A 198 4.45 -8.72 3.54
CA TRP A 198 3.58 -7.94 2.66
C TRP A 198 3.79 -8.33 1.19
N GLU A 199 5.04 -8.44 0.73
CA GLU A 199 5.38 -8.84 -0.63
C GLU A 199 4.85 -10.24 -0.94
N LEU A 200 5.02 -11.16 0.02
CA LEU A 200 4.61 -12.55 -0.10
C LEU A 200 3.07 -12.69 -0.14
N SER A 201 2.36 -11.99 0.75
CA SER A 201 0.89 -11.96 0.76
C SER A 201 0.31 -11.27 -0.47
N THR A 202 0.96 -10.19 -0.92
CA THR A 202 0.55 -9.48 -2.13
C THR A 202 0.73 -10.36 -3.34
N LEU A 203 1.90 -10.99 -3.50
CA LEU A 203 2.19 -11.92 -4.59
C LEU A 203 1.18 -13.09 -4.60
N TYR A 204 0.88 -13.68 -3.44
CA TYR A 204 -0.16 -14.71 -3.32
C TYR A 204 -1.52 -14.23 -3.85
N GLY A 205 -1.90 -12.99 -3.52
CA GLY A 205 -3.17 -12.37 -3.92
C GLY A 205 -3.26 -11.98 -5.41
N LEU A 206 -2.15 -11.96 -6.16
CA LEU A 206 -2.16 -11.55 -7.58
C LEU A 206 -2.81 -12.59 -8.51
N GLY A 207 -2.97 -13.83 -8.06
CA GLY A 207 -3.72 -14.86 -8.78
C GLY A 207 -3.20 -16.27 -8.59
N PRO A 208 -3.90 -17.29 -9.13
CA PRO A 208 -3.62 -18.70 -8.82
C PRO A 208 -2.20 -19.17 -9.13
N ALA A 209 -1.58 -18.64 -10.20
CA ALA A 209 -0.21 -19.00 -10.57
C ALA A 209 0.81 -18.50 -9.53
N TYR A 210 0.64 -17.28 -9.03
CA TYR A 210 1.48 -16.72 -7.98
C TYR A 210 1.18 -17.30 -6.61
N ALA A 211 -0.09 -17.63 -6.33
CA ALA A 211 -0.48 -18.35 -5.13
C ALA A 211 0.24 -19.70 -5.04
N ALA A 212 0.23 -20.49 -6.12
CA ALA A 212 0.94 -21.77 -6.17
C ALA A 212 2.46 -21.62 -5.96
N GLU A 213 3.07 -20.58 -6.54
CA GLU A 213 4.49 -20.28 -6.37
C GLU A 213 4.83 -19.92 -4.91
N VAL A 214 4.08 -18.99 -4.33
CA VAL A 214 4.27 -18.55 -2.94
C VAL A 214 4.07 -19.71 -1.97
N SER A 215 3.06 -20.54 -2.18
CA SER A 215 2.84 -21.72 -1.36
C SER A 215 4.01 -22.69 -1.46
N ALA A 216 4.51 -22.99 -2.67
CA ALA A 216 5.68 -23.85 -2.84
C ALA A 216 6.93 -23.29 -2.14
N MET A 217 7.14 -21.97 -2.17
CA MET A 217 8.23 -21.32 -1.43
C MET A 217 8.10 -21.51 0.08
N LEU A 218 6.91 -21.27 0.65
CA LEU A 218 6.68 -21.46 2.08
C LEU A 218 6.82 -22.93 2.48
N SER A 219 6.33 -23.87 1.67
CA SER A 219 6.44 -25.29 1.96
C SER A 219 7.89 -25.75 2.02
N ALA A 220 8.72 -25.31 1.07
CA ALA A 220 10.16 -25.57 1.11
C ALA A 220 10.81 -25.04 2.41
N VAL A 221 10.38 -23.87 2.89
CA VAL A 221 10.86 -23.28 4.15
C VAL A 221 10.40 -24.10 5.36
N VAL A 222 9.18 -24.64 5.35
CA VAL A 222 8.70 -25.51 6.44
C VAL A 222 9.50 -26.81 6.47
N GLU A 223 9.82 -27.40 5.32
CA GLU A 223 10.52 -28.68 5.21
C GLU A 223 12.04 -28.59 5.46
N ASP A 224 12.67 -27.45 5.21
CA ASP A 224 14.12 -27.28 5.33
C ASP A 224 14.59 -27.31 6.80
N ALA A 225 15.29 -28.39 7.18
CA ALA A 225 15.88 -28.58 8.50
C ALA A 225 17.02 -27.59 8.81
N GLY A 226 17.63 -26.98 7.79
CA GLY A 226 18.65 -25.93 7.92
C GLY A 226 18.07 -24.56 8.28
N VAL A 227 16.77 -24.34 8.08
CA VAL A 227 16.09 -23.09 8.44
C VAL A 227 15.79 -23.05 9.95
N LYS A 228 15.99 -21.88 10.54
CA LYS A 228 15.69 -21.65 11.97
C LYS A 228 14.24 -21.98 12.28
N LEU A 229 14.01 -22.69 13.39
CA LEU A 229 12.68 -23.14 13.82
C LEU A 229 11.64 -22.02 13.80
N LYS A 230 11.98 -20.83 14.31
CA LYS A 230 11.08 -19.66 14.28
C LYS A 230 10.57 -19.30 12.87
N THR A 231 11.43 -19.37 11.85
CA THR A 231 11.07 -19.06 10.46
C THR A 231 10.21 -20.16 9.85
N ARG A 232 10.49 -21.43 10.17
CA ARG A 232 9.66 -22.58 9.77
C ARG A 232 8.26 -22.48 10.35
N ARG A 233 8.13 -22.14 11.63
CA ARG A 233 6.85 -21.90 12.31
C ARG A 233 6.05 -20.79 11.64
N TRP A 234 6.71 -19.67 11.35
CA TRP A 234 6.09 -18.56 10.62
C TRP A 234 5.58 -19.02 9.25
N ALA A 235 6.39 -19.73 8.46
CA ALA A 235 5.99 -20.21 7.13
C ALA A 235 4.78 -21.17 7.20
N ALA A 236 4.75 -22.08 8.17
CA ALA A 236 3.63 -22.97 8.41
C ALA A 236 2.35 -22.21 8.79
N GLN A 237 2.46 -21.19 9.65
CA GLN A 237 1.33 -20.32 10.00
C GLN A 237 0.80 -19.55 8.79
N THR A 238 1.69 -18.98 7.98
CA THR A 238 1.32 -18.25 6.77
C THR A 238 0.62 -19.17 5.77
N LEU A 239 1.13 -20.38 5.51
CA LEU A 239 0.45 -21.37 4.66
C LEU A 239 -0.96 -21.69 5.15
N MET A 240 -1.12 -21.98 6.45
CA MET A 240 -2.46 -22.25 7.01
C MET A 240 -3.39 -21.05 6.91
N SER A 241 -2.85 -19.82 6.95
CA SER A 241 -3.65 -18.59 6.78
C SER A 241 -4.14 -18.38 5.35
N PHE A 242 -3.45 -18.96 4.36
CA PHE A 242 -3.82 -18.88 2.95
C PHE A 242 -5.00 -19.78 2.57
N GLY A 243 -5.20 -20.88 3.31
CA GLY A 243 -6.38 -21.70 3.11
C GLY A 243 -6.29 -23.09 3.77
N PRO A 244 -7.45 -23.75 3.97
CA PRO A 244 -7.53 -25.08 4.56
C PRO A 244 -6.85 -26.17 3.71
N GLU A 245 -6.65 -25.94 2.41
CA GLU A 245 -5.97 -26.87 1.50
C GLU A 245 -4.52 -27.17 1.92
N TYR A 246 -3.87 -26.23 2.63
CA TYR A 246 -2.48 -26.39 3.09
C TYR A 246 -2.37 -27.14 4.43
N VAL A 247 -3.49 -27.45 5.10
CA VAL A 247 -3.48 -28.14 6.41
C VAL A 247 -2.82 -29.52 6.31
N ALA A 248 -3.11 -30.28 5.25
CA ALA A 248 -2.53 -31.61 5.08
C ALA A 248 -1.02 -31.56 4.86
N GLU A 249 -0.56 -30.59 4.05
CA GLU A 249 0.85 -30.37 3.74
C GLU A 249 1.64 -29.90 4.97
N VAL A 250 1.12 -28.88 5.68
CA VAL A 250 1.72 -28.40 6.92
C VAL A 250 1.76 -29.52 7.96
N GLY A 251 0.70 -30.31 8.10
CA GLY A 251 0.68 -31.45 9.00
C GLY A 251 1.73 -32.51 8.68
N ALA A 252 1.93 -32.83 7.40
CA ALA A 252 2.97 -33.76 6.96
C ALA A 252 4.38 -33.22 7.27
N ALA A 253 4.62 -31.94 7.03
CA ALA A 253 5.91 -31.32 7.31
C ALA A 253 6.20 -31.27 8.82
N LEU A 254 5.22 -30.86 9.64
CA LEU A 254 5.34 -30.87 11.11
C LEU A 254 5.60 -32.29 11.66
N ARG A 255 4.90 -33.29 11.13
CA ARG A 255 5.16 -34.70 11.48
C ARG A 255 6.59 -35.10 11.16
N SER A 256 7.11 -34.73 9.99
CA SER A 256 8.49 -34.99 9.59
C SER A 256 9.50 -34.39 10.58
N VAL A 257 9.27 -33.14 11.01
CA VAL A 257 10.09 -32.47 12.03
C VAL A 257 10.11 -33.24 13.35
N LEU A 258 8.94 -33.67 13.80
CA LEU A 258 8.77 -34.36 15.09
C LEU A 258 9.28 -35.81 15.09
N SER A 259 9.43 -36.41 13.90
CA SER A 259 9.89 -37.80 13.73
C SER A 259 11.40 -37.92 13.56
N GLY A 260 12.15 -36.81 13.57
CA GLY A 260 13.60 -36.82 13.40
C GLY A 260 14.33 -37.56 14.53
N GLU A 261 15.42 -38.23 14.19
CA GLU A 261 16.27 -38.90 15.19
C GLU A 261 16.88 -37.86 16.14
N GLY A 262 16.75 -38.09 17.45
CA GLY A 262 17.30 -37.20 18.48
C GLY A 262 16.48 -35.92 18.75
N VAL A 263 15.25 -35.82 18.23
CA VAL A 263 14.36 -34.68 18.50
C VAL A 263 14.08 -34.55 20.01
N ASN A 264 14.39 -33.37 20.55
CA ASN A 264 14.01 -33.00 21.91
C ASN A 264 12.59 -32.41 21.89
N LEU A 265 11.57 -33.27 21.99
CA LEU A 265 10.15 -32.88 21.90
C LEU A 265 9.75 -31.62 22.71
N PRO A 266 10.25 -31.37 23.93
CA PRO A 266 10.05 -30.10 24.64
C PRO A 266 10.39 -28.82 23.86
N GLU A 267 11.36 -28.86 22.95
CA GLU A 267 11.72 -27.70 22.11
C GLU A 267 10.72 -27.45 20.96
N TYR A 268 9.90 -28.46 20.65
CA TYR A 268 8.93 -28.49 19.56
C TYR A 268 7.47 -28.45 20.06
N GLU A 269 7.24 -27.82 21.21
CA GLU A 269 5.90 -27.69 21.81
C GLU A 269 4.88 -27.02 20.86
N TRP A 270 5.32 -26.01 20.11
CA TRP A 270 4.44 -25.34 19.13
C TRP A 270 4.03 -26.27 18.00
N GLU A 271 4.96 -27.07 17.47
CA GLU A 271 4.73 -28.04 16.40
C GLU A 271 3.78 -29.13 16.86
N LEU A 272 3.98 -29.66 18.07
CA LEU A 272 3.09 -30.67 18.67
C LEU A 272 1.67 -30.13 18.85
N SER A 273 1.54 -28.94 19.41
CA SER A 273 0.24 -28.32 19.67
C SER A 273 -0.50 -27.97 18.39
N THR A 274 0.25 -27.49 17.39
CA THR A 274 -0.29 -27.15 16.07
C THR A 274 -0.73 -28.42 15.36
N LEU A 275 0.13 -29.44 15.29
CA LEU A 275 -0.18 -30.74 14.68
C LEU A 275 -1.41 -31.38 15.33
N TYR A 276 -1.49 -31.39 16.67
CA TYR A 276 -2.67 -31.85 17.40
C TYR A 276 -3.95 -31.13 16.98
N GLY A 277 -3.86 -29.81 16.79
CA GLY A 277 -4.99 -28.97 16.37
C GLY A 277 -5.42 -29.12 14.90
N LEU A 278 -4.62 -29.75 14.04
CA LEU A 278 -4.94 -29.90 12.60
C LEU A 278 -6.04 -30.92 12.32
N GLY A 279 -6.37 -31.79 13.28
CA GLY A 279 -7.52 -32.68 13.18
C GLY A 279 -7.34 -34.01 13.92
N PRO A 280 -8.40 -34.84 13.99
CA PRO A 280 -8.43 -36.04 14.83
C PRO A 280 -7.32 -37.06 14.53
N ALA A 281 -6.93 -37.21 13.26
CA ALA A 281 -5.86 -38.13 12.87
C ALA A 281 -4.51 -37.69 13.44
N TYR A 282 -4.17 -36.40 13.30
CA TYR A 282 -2.95 -35.83 13.86
C TYR A 282 -2.97 -35.75 15.39
N ALA A 283 -4.14 -35.48 15.97
CA ALA A 283 -4.33 -35.52 17.42
C ALA A 283 -3.99 -36.91 17.99
N ALA A 284 -4.51 -37.98 17.38
CA ALA A 284 -4.20 -39.34 17.80
C ALA A 284 -2.71 -39.68 17.69
N GLU A 285 -2.05 -39.23 16.61
CA GLU A 285 -0.60 -39.43 16.42
C GLU A 285 0.23 -38.70 17.47
N VAL A 286 -0.06 -37.42 17.72
CA VAL A 286 0.65 -36.61 18.72
C VAL A 286 0.44 -37.20 20.12
N SER A 287 -0.79 -37.61 20.45
CA SER A 287 -1.07 -38.27 21.73
C SER A 287 -0.28 -39.56 21.89
N ALA A 288 -0.24 -40.41 20.86
CA ALA A 288 0.55 -41.65 20.90
C ALA A 288 2.05 -41.39 21.09
N MET A 289 2.61 -40.36 20.44
CA MET A 289 4.01 -39.96 20.64
C MET A 289 4.28 -39.53 22.08
N LEU A 290 3.40 -38.71 22.67
CA LEU A 290 3.56 -38.25 24.04
C LEU A 290 3.35 -39.38 25.07
N SER A 291 2.40 -40.28 24.84
CA SER A 291 2.18 -41.45 25.71
C SER A 291 3.41 -42.37 25.71
N ALA A 292 4.02 -42.62 24.54
CA ALA A 292 5.26 -43.39 24.46
C ALA A 292 6.40 -42.74 25.27
N VAL A 293 6.53 -41.41 25.24
CA VAL A 293 7.51 -40.67 26.06
C VAL A 293 7.21 -40.80 27.55
N VAL A 294 5.95 -40.77 27.95
CA VAL A 294 5.53 -40.93 29.35
C VAL A 294 5.86 -42.33 29.87
N GLU A 295 5.69 -43.36 29.04
CA GLU A 295 5.92 -44.77 29.39
C GLU A 295 7.39 -45.19 29.32
N ASP A 296 8.22 -44.56 28.49
CA ASP A 296 9.62 -44.93 28.33
C ASP A 296 10.47 -44.63 29.58
N ALA A 297 10.87 -45.70 30.27
CA ALA A 297 11.72 -45.63 31.46
C ALA A 297 13.14 -45.13 31.18
N GLY A 298 13.60 -45.20 29.93
CA GLY A 298 14.88 -44.64 29.46
C GLY A 298 14.87 -43.12 29.30
N VAL A 299 13.69 -42.49 29.21
CA VAL A 299 13.55 -41.04 29.11
C VAL A 299 13.67 -40.39 30.49
N LYS A 300 14.38 -39.25 30.56
CA LYS A 300 14.54 -38.48 31.81
C LYS A 300 13.19 -38.11 32.40
N LEU A 301 13.02 -38.29 33.71
CA LEU A 301 11.78 -37.99 34.46
C LEU A 301 11.22 -36.58 34.19
N LYS A 302 12.09 -35.58 33.98
CA LYS A 302 11.67 -34.21 33.61
C LYS A 302 10.90 -34.19 32.28
N THR A 303 11.41 -34.87 31.25
CA THR A 303 10.77 -34.95 29.93
C THR A 303 9.48 -35.76 29.99
N ARG A 304 9.46 -36.85 30.77
CA ARG A 304 8.24 -37.64 31.02
C ARG A 304 7.14 -36.81 31.69
N ARG A 305 7.49 -36.01 32.70
CA ARG A 305 6.56 -35.08 33.37
C ARG A 305 6.06 -33.99 32.44
N TRP A 306 6.91 -33.46 31.57
CA TRP A 306 6.50 -32.50 30.56
C TRP A 306 5.49 -33.12 29.59
N ALA A 307 5.79 -34.29 29.01
CA ALA A 307 4.88 -34.96 28.06
C ALA A 307 3.52 -35.28 28.68
N ALA A 308 3.52 -35.74 29.94
CA ALA A 308 2.34 -35.92 30.77
C ALA A 308 1.51 -34.63 30.94
N GLN A 309 2.16 -33.50 31.23
CA GLN A 309 1.50 -32.20 31.35
C GLN A 309 0.91 -31.74 30.02
N THR A 310 1.64 -31.94 28.91
CA THR A 310 1.16 -31.60 27.57
C THR A 310 -0.07 -32.43 27.19
N LEU A 311 -0.07 -33.75 27.43
CA LEU A 311 -1.25 -34.60 27.22
C LEU A 311 -2.46 -34.13 28.03
N MET A 312 -2.27 -33.83 29.32
CA MET A 312 -3.35 -33.30 30.16
C MET A 312 -3.87 -31.94 29.68
N SER A 313 -3.04 -31.14 29.00
CA SER A 313 -3.46 -29.87 28.40
C SER A 313 -4.31 -30.05 27.13
N PHE A 314 -4.15 -31.19 26.43
CA PHE A 314 -4.91 -31.53 25.23
C PHE A 314 -6.32 -32.07 25.53
N GLY A 315 -6.52 -32.67 26.71
CA GLY A 315 -7.85 -33.11 27.13
C GLY A 315 -7.88 -33.84 28.48
N PRO A 316 -9.03 -33.81 29.19
CA PRO A 316 -9.20 -34.50 30.47
C PRO A 316 -9.12 -36.03 30.37
N GLU A 317 -9.35 -36.61 29.18
CA GLU A 317 -9.27 -38.05 28.92
C GLU A 317 -7.89 -38.65 29.24
N TYR A 318 -6.82 -37.85 29.13
CA TYR A 318 -5.45 -38.32 29.39
C TYR A 318 -5.06 -38.32 30.88
N VAL A 319 -5.87 -37.74 31.77
CA VAL A 319 -5.52 -37.58 33.20
C VAL A 319 -5.34 -38.93 33.91
N ALA A 320 -6.20 -39.91 33.60
CA ALA A 320 -6.14 -41.22 34.23
C ALA A 320 -4.92 -42.04 33.78
N GLU A 321 -4.63 -42.02 32.48
CA GLU A 321 -3.48 -42.68 31.84
C GLU A 321 -2.16 -42.11 32.37
N VAL A 322 -2.00 -40.79 32.29
CA VAL A 322 -0.81 -40.08 32.73
C VAL A 322 -0.56 -40.24 34.24
N GLY A 323 -1.63 -40.22 35.05
CA GLY A 323 -1.54 -40.38 36.50
C GLY A 323 -1.07 -41.77 36.93
N ALA A 324 -1.33 -42.82 36.14
CA ALA A 324 -0.80 -44.15 36.40
C ALA A 324 0.71 -44.21 36.11
N ALA A 325 1.13 -43.77 34.93
CA ALA A 325 2.53 -43.85 34.49
C ALA A 325 3.50 -43.01 35.34
N LEU A 326 3.09 -41.81 35.79
CA LEU A 326 3.94 -40.96 36.63
C LEU A 326 4.12 -41.51 38.07
N ARG A 327 3.18 -42.31 38.59
CA ARG A 327 3.31 -42.96 39.90
C ARG A 327 4.28 -44.14 39.85
N GLU A 328 4.34 -44.86 38.73
CA GLU A 328 5.32 -45.92 38.52
C GLU A 328 6.73 -45.35 38.34
N ALA A 329 6.87 -44.20 37.68
CA ALA A 329 8.15 -43.52 37.48
C ALA A 329 8.84 -42.97 38.75
N GLN A 330 8.14 -42.94 39.89
CA GLN A 330 8.63 -42.40 41.18
C GLN A 330 9.09 -43.47 42.17
N LYS A 331 8.95 -44.75 41.82
CA LYS A 331 9.43 -45.90 42.62
C LYS A 331 10.81 -46.31 42.18
#